data_AF-C4LGC8-F1
#
_entry.id   AF-C4LGC8-F1
#
_cell.length_a   1.000
_cell.length_b   1.000
_cell.length_c   1.000
_cell.angle_alpha   90.00
_cell.angle_beta   90.00
_cell.angle_gamma   90.00
#
_symmetry.space_group_name_H-M   'P 1'
#
loop_
_entity.id
_entity.type
_entity.pdbx_description
1 polymer ?
#
loop_
_entity_poly.entity_id
_entity_poly.type
_entity_poly.pdbx_seq_one_letter_code
_entity_poly.pdbx_strand_id
1 'polypeptide(L)'
;MTAPGVGGSHGMDDELTAGAGFGSRPLTAEQLLIIIDEFRAAAGSGVYLVHPWACAAITAAGQGRIGGIPTHRSEAEMLDAVGEAITRLKPLNKANGKLAELVIDIMTMRR
;
A
#
# COMPACT_ATOMS: atom_id res chain seq x y z
N MET A 1 -40.60 40.82 29.95
CA MET A 1 -39.19 40.77 29.53
C MET A 1 -38.99 39.50 28.75
N THR A 2 -38.64 39.64 27.48
CA THR A 2 -38.51 38.57 26.49
C THR A 2 -37.03 38.25 26.31
N ALA A 3 -36.64 36.97 26.37
CA ALA A 3 -35.47 36.45 25.66
C ALA A 3 -35.54 34.90 25.60
N PRO A 4 -35.66 34.30 24.40
CA PRO A 4 -35.36 32.90 24.15
C PRO A 4 -33.91 32.78 23.65
N GLY A 5 -33.15 31.84 24.20
CA GLY A 5 -31.81 31.48 23.71
C GLY A 5 -31.80 30.03 23.26
N VAL A 6 -32.29 29.78 22.05
CA VAL A 6 -32.05 28.54 21.30
C VAL A 6 -30.68 28.68 20.64
N GLY A 7 -29.83 27.68 20.81
CA GLY A 7 -28.51 27.62 20.17
C GLY A 7 -27.79 26.33 20.51
N GLY A 8 -28.45 25.20 20.27
CA GLY A 8 -27.77 23.91 20.21
C GLY A 8 -26.93 23.88 18.95
N SER A 9 -25.62 24.04 19.11
CA SER A 9 -24.62 23.73 18.10
C SER A 9 -23.97 22.43 18.56
N HIS A 10 -24.62 21.29 18.34
CA HIS A 10 -24.21 20.34 17.30
C HIS A 10 -22.69 20.34 17.14
N GLY A 11 -22.06 19.38 17.82
CA GLY A 11 -20.67 19.06 17.64
C GLY A 11 -20.39 18.94 16.16
N MET A 12 -19.52 19.81 15.65
CA MET A 12 -18.71 19.50 14.49
C MET A 12 -17.63 18.53 14.94
N ASP A 13 -18.11 17.35 15.35
CA ASP A 13 -17.46 16.09 15.08
C ASP A 13 -17.64 15.90 13.57
N ASP A 14 -16.98 16.74 12.77
CA ASP A 14 -16.68 16.38 11.38
C ASP A 14 -15.67 15.26 11.52
N GLU A 15 -16.25 14.09 11.77
CA GLU A 15 -15.81 12.79 11.37
C GLU A 15 -15.23 12.94 9.98
N LEU A 16 -13.95 13.33 9.93
CA LEU A 16 -13.00 12.91 8.93
C LEU A 16 -13.13 11.40 8.96
N THR A 17 -14.13 10.90 8.23
CA THR A 17 -14.28 9.52 7.88
C THR A 17 -12.98 9.28 7.18
N ALA A 18 -12.01 8.76 7.93
CA ALA A 18 -10.79 8.18 7.43
C ALA A 18 -11.32 7.04 6.58
N GLY A 19 -11.70 7.39 5.34
CA GLY A 19 -12.40 6.52 4.43
C GLY A 19 -11.52 5.32 4.36
N ALA A 20 -12.00 4.23 4.97
CA ALA A 20 -11.20 3.07 5.25
C ALA A 20 -10.43 2.78 3.98
N GLY A 21 -9.10 2.86 4.04
CA GLY A 21 -8.27 2.34 2.98
C GLY A 21 -8.79 0.94 2.68
N PHE A 22 -8.67 0.51 1.42
CA PHE A 22 -8.89 -0.90 1.08
C PHE A 22 -8.27 -1.78 2.17
N GLY A 23 -8.92 -2.88 2.57
CA GLY A 23 -8.55 -3.67 3.76
C GLY A 23 -7.07 -4.07 3.81
N SER A 24 -6.40 -4.04 2.65
CA SER A 24 -4.97 -4.02 2.42
C SER A 24 -4.17 -2.95 3.17
N ARG A 25 -3.03 -3.35 3.73
CA ARG A 25 -2.06 -2.42 4.33
C ARG A 25 -1.10 -1.89 3.26
N PRO A 26 -1.09 -0.57 2.95
CA PRO A 26 -0.07 -0.01 2.07
C PRO A 26 1.31 -0.16 2.72
N LEU A 27 2.30 -0.58 1.90
CA LEU A 27 3.68 -0.74 2.32
C LEU A 27 4.48 0.54 2.10
N THR A 28 5.44 0.82 2.96
CA THR A 28 6.50 1.82 2.70
C THR A 28 7.64 1.20 1.91
N ALA A 29 8.46 2.03 1.24
CA ALA A 29 9.60 1.56 0.47
C ALA A 29 10.61 0.80 1.34
N GLU A 30 10.80 1.21 2.59
CA GLU A 30 11.67 0.57 3.57
C GLU A 30 11.12 -0.81 3.96
N GLN A 31 9.81 -0.93 4.17
CA GLN A 31 9.17 -2.22 4.44
C GLN A 31 9.33 -3.19 3.27
N LEU A 32 9.17 -2.68 2.04
CA LEU A 32 9.38 -3.48 0.84
C LEU A 32 10.85 -3.93 0.70
N LEU A 33 11.81 -3.07 1.02
CA LEU A 33 13.23 -3.44 1.05
C LEU A 33 13.51 -4.55 2.07
N ILE A 34 12.94 -4.46 3.28
CA ILE A 34 13.06 -5.51 4.30
C ILE A 34 12.46 -6.83 3.79
N ILE A 35 11.26 -6.78 3.19
CA ILE A 35 10.62 -7.97 2.60
C ILE A 35 11.52 -8.59 1.52
N ILE A 36 12.14 -7.76 0.68
CA ILE A 36 13.06 -8.23 -0.36
C ILE A 36 14.29 -8.90 0.25
N ASP A 37 14.89 -8.32 1.29
CA ASP A 37 16.07 -8.91 1.93
C ASP A 37 15.75 -10.26 2.58
N GLU A 38 14.62 -10.37 3.28
CA GLU A 38 14.14 -11.64 3.85
C GLU A 38 13.82 -12.67 2.75
N PHE A 39 13.14 -12.24 1.68
CA PHE A 39 12.84 -13.10 0.53
C PHE A 39 14.13 -13.65 -0.12
N ARG A 40 15.15 -12.80 -0.27
CA ARG A 40 16.45 -13.19 -0.84
C ARG A 40 17.20 -14.16 0.08
N ALA A 41 17.15 -13.94 1.39
CA ALA A 41 17.74 -14.85 2.37
C ALA A 41 17.10 -16.25 2.29
N ALA A 42 15.77 -16.33 2.15
CA ALA A 42 15.03 -17.58 2.01
C ALA A 42 15.19 -18.25 0.64
N ALA A 43 15.29 -17.48 -0.45
CA ALA A 43 15.37 -18.01 -1.81
C ALA A 43 16.74 -18.63 -2.16
N GLY A 44 17.76 -18.41 -1.34
CA GLY A 44 19.11 -18.95 -1.50
C GLY A 44 20.00 -18.15 -2.45
N SER A 45 21.19 -18.69 -2.74
CA SER A 45 22.20 -17.99 -3.53
C SER A 45 21.73 -17.69 -4.97
N GLY A 46 22.07 -16.51 -5.46
CA GLY A 46 21.81 -16.10 -6.84
C GLY A 46 20.58 -15.21 -7.07
N VAL A 47 19.84 -14.83 -6.02
CA VAL A 47 18.80 -13.78 -6.09
C VAL A 47 19.36 -12.46 -5.57
N TYR A 48 19.46 -11.46 -6.45
CA TYR A 48 20.07 -10.17 -6.15
C TYR A 48 19.10 -9.03 -6.41
N LEU A 49 19.12 -8.04 -5.52
CA LEU A 49 18.50 -6.75 -5.77
C LEU A 49 19.33 -6.02 -6.84
N VAL A 50 18.70 -5.71 -7.98
CA VAL A 50 19.33 -5.05 -9.14
C VAL A 50 18.77 -3.66 -9.39
N HIS A 51 17.52 -3.40 -8.98
CA HIS A 51 16.90 -2.08 -9.10
C HIS A 51 16.34 -1.62 -7.74
N PRO A 52 17.19 -1.16 -6.80
CA PRO A 52 16.73 -0.68 -5.49
C PRO A 52 15.70 0.44 -5.58
N TRP A 53 15.83 1.31 -6.60
CA TRP A 53 14.90 2.42 -6.87
C TRP A 53 13.47 1.95 -7.17
N ALA A 54 13.28 0.70 -7.61
CA ALA A 54 11.95 0.17 -7.91
C ALA A 54 11.06 0.08 -6.66
N CYS A 55 11.64 -0.01 -5.46
CA CYS A 55 10.86 -0.15 -4.23
C CYS A 55 9.90 1.03 -4.01
N ALA A 56 10.40 2.26 -4.18
CA ALA A 56 9.57 3.45 -4.06
C ALA A 56 8.42 3.47 -5.09
N ALA A 57 8.71 3.07 -6.34
CA ALA A 57 7.71 3.01 -7.41
C ALA A 57 6.65 1.93 -7.16
N ILE A 58 7.05 0.74 -6.70
CA ILE A 58 6.14 -0.34 -6.33
C ILE A 58 5.22 0.11 -5.18
N THR A 59 5.78 0.75 -4.15
CA THR A 59 4.96 1.24 -3.03
C THR A 59 4.04 2.38 -3.43
N ALA A 60 4.44 3.22 -4.37
CA ALA A 60 3.58 4.25 -4.94
C ALA A 60 2.42 3.65 -5.74
N ALA A 61 2.66 2.58 -6.50
CA ALA A 61 1.60 1.84 -7.20
C ALA A 61 0.57 1.24 -6.22
N GLY A 62 1.03 0.78 -5.06
CA GLY A 62 0.19 0.27 -3.97
C GLY A 62 -0.40 1.33 -3.04
N GLN A 63 -0.20 2.63 -3.30
CA GLN A 63 -0.91 3.66 -2.55
C GLN A 63 -2.36 3.70 -3.04
N GLY A 64 -3.31 3.42 -2.13
CA GLY A 64 -4.75 3.52 -2.42
C GLY A 64 -5.25 4.96 -2.58
N ARG A 65 -4.49 5.95 -2.09
CA ARG A 65 -4.83 7.38 -2.17
C ARG A 65 -3.58 8.25 -2.27
N ILE A 66 -3.66 9.36 -3.00
CA ILE A 66 -2.63 10.41 -3.05
C ILE A 66 -3.29 11.75 -2.70
N GLY A 67 -2.80 12.43 -1.66
CA GLY A 67 -3.40 13.69 -1.21
C GLY A 67 -4.88 13.57 -0.84
N GLY A 68 -5.30 12.40 -0.35
CA GLY A 68 -6.70 12.13 -0.06
C GLY A 68 -7.56 11.80 -1.29
N ILE A 69 -7.00 11.69 -2.49
CA ILE A 69 -7.72 11.32 -3.72
C ILE A 69 -7.52 9.81 -3.98
N PRO A 70 -8.58 9.01 -4.14
CA PRO A 70 -8.45 7.61 -4.55
C PRO A 70 -7.73 7.47 -5.89
N THR A 71 -6.73 6.61 -5.95
CA THR A 71 -5.95 6.32 -7.17
C THR A 71 -6.45 5.06 -7.89
N HIS A 72 -7.17 4.20 -7.18
CA HIS A 72 -7.69 2.92 -7.66
C HIS A 72 -9.19 2.82 -7.41
N ARG A 73 -9.92 2.12 -8.28
CA ARG A 73 -11.37 1.91 -8.14
C ARG A 73 -11.69 0.76 -7.20
N SER A 74 -10.74 -0.14 -6.95
CA SER A 74 -10.89 -1.29 -6.06
C SER A 74 -9.57 -1.74 -5.45
N GLU A 75 -9.65 -2.54 -4.39
CA GLU A 75 -8.48 -3.21 -3.79
C GLU A 75 -7.79 -4.15 -4.79
N ALA A 76 -8.58 -4.87 -5.59
CA ALA A 76 -8.05 -5.75 -6.64
C ALA A 76 -7.22 -4.98 -7.67
N GLU A 77 -7.71 -3.83 -8.16
CA GLU A 77 -6.97 -2.98 -9.11
C GLU A 77 -5.66 -2.47 -8.49
N MET A 78 -5.66 -2.13 -7.20
CA MET A 78 -4.45 -1.71 -6.49
C MET A 78 -3.43 -2.86 -6.37
N LEU A 79 -3.87 -4.06 -5.99
CA LEU A 79 -3.00 -5.24 -5.87
C LEU A 79 -2.44 -5.67 -7.23
N ASP A 80 -3.25 -5.61 -8.29
CA ASP A 80 -2.81 -5.84 -9.67
C ASP A 80 -1.73 -4.83 -10.09
N ALA A 81 -1.90 -3.54 -9.76
CA ALA A 81 -0.91 -2.51 -10.04
C ALA A 81 0.42 -2.76 -9.30
N VAL A 82 0.38 -3.23 -8.05
CA VAL A 82 1.59 -3.63 -7.30
C VAL A 82 2.28 -4.82 -7.96
N GLY A 83 1.51 -5.86 -8.32
CA GLY A 83 2.04 -7.04 -9.01
C GLY A 83 2.65 -6.69 -10.36
N GLU A 84 1.99 -5.85 -11.15
CA GLU A 84 2.52 -5.35 -12.42
C GLU A 84 3.81 -4.54 -12.21
N ALA A 85 3.83 -3.63 -11.24
CA ALA A 85 5.02 -2.83 -10.93
C ALA A 85 6.22 -3.74 -10.59
N ILE A 86 6.04 -4.75 -9.75
CA ILE A 86 7.11 -5.70 -9.39
C ILE A 86 7.59 -6.48 -10.62
N THR A 87 6.67 -7.03 -11.42
CA THR A 87 7.05 -7.88 -12.56
C THR A 87 7.69 -7.10 -13.71
N ARG A 88 7.31 -5.82 -13.91
CA ARG A 88 7.86 -4.96 -14.98
C ARG A 88 9.11 -4.20 -14.57
N LEU A 89 9.16 -3.65 -13.37
CA LEU A 89 10.34 -2.92 -12.86
C LEU A 89 11.48 -3.87 -12.46
N LYS A 90 11.15 -5.14 -12.17
CA LYS A 90 12.10 -6.21 -11.87
C LYS A 90 13.13 -5.77 -10.82
N PRO A 91 12.72 -5.51 -9.56
CA PRO A 91 13.66 -5.16 -8.49
C PRO A 91 14.76 -6.22 -8.33
N LEU A 92 14.46 -7.49 -8.64
CA LEU A 92 15.39 -8.61 -8.58
C LEU A 92 15.86 -9.08 -9.96
N ASN A 93 17.05 -9.68 -10.02
CA ASN A 93 17.57 -10.31 -11.23
C ASN A 93 16.71 -11.50 -11.71
N LYS A 94 16.02 -12.19 -10.78
CA LYS A 94 15.10 -13.30 -11.02
C LYS A 94 14.06 -13.39 -9.91
N ALA A 95 13.06 -14.26 -10.06
CA ALA A 95 12.02 -14.53 -9.06
C ALA A 95 11.07 -13.34 -8.73
N ASN A 96 10.99 -12.31 -9.59
CA ASN A 96 10.07 -11.18 -9.40
C ASN A 96 8.59 -11.59 -9.33
N GLY A 97 8.16 -12.64 -10.04
CA GLY A 97 6.79 -13.16 -9.93
C GLY A 97 6.48 -13.69 -8.53
N LYS A 98 7.39 -14.49 -7.95
CA LYS A 98 7.26 -14.99 -6.57
C LYS A 98 7.31 -13.88 -5.53
N LEU A 99 8.13 -12.86 -5.76
CA LEU A 99 8.14 -11.66 -4.92
C LEU A 99 6.80 -10.93 -4.99
N ALA A 100 6.20 -10.80 -6.18
CA ALA A 100 4.90 -10.17 -6.36
C ALA A 100 3.79 -10.90 -5.59
N GLU A 101 3.73 -12.22 -5.72
CA GLU A 101 2.82 -13.09 -4.96
C GLU A 101 2.98 -12.85 -3.44
N LEU A 102 4.22 -12.92 -2.92
CA LEU A 102 4.50 -12.71 -1.49
C LEU A 102 4.07 -11.31 -1.01
N VAL A 103 4.36 -10.26 -1.79
CA VAL A 103 4.01 -8.89 -1.43
C VAL A 103 2.49 -8.71 -1.37
N ILE A 104 1.76 -9.24 -2.36
CA ILE A 104 0.30 -9.21 -2.38
C ILE A 104 -0.27 -9.99 -1.18
N ASP A 105 0.28 -11.17 -0.87
CA ASP A 105 -0.11 -11.96 0.29
C ASP A 105 0.11 -11.19 1.60
N ILE A 106 1.26 -10.53 1.77
CA ILE A 106 1.54 -9.69 2.94
C ILE A 106 0.56 -8.51 3.04
N MET A 107 0.24 -7.87 1.91
CA MET A 107 -0.69 -6.74 1.88
C MET A 107 -2.10 -7.17 2.25
N THR A 108 -2.50 -8.41 1.96
CA THR A 108 -3.85 -8.97 2.19
C THR A 108 -3.99 -9.77 3.48
N MET A 109 -2.88 -10.23 4.10
CA MET A 109 -2.88 -10.94 5.38
C MET A 109 -3.16 -10.00 6.56
N ARG A 110 -4.42 -9.58 6.73
CA ARG A 110 -5.08 -9.34 8.02
C ARG A 110 -6.61 -9.41 7.88
N ARG A 111 -7.18 -10.53 8.32
CA ARG A 111 -8.32 -10.54 9.24
C ARG A 111 -8.00 -11.49 10.38
#